data_AF-A0A957W2E9-F1
#
_entry.id   AF-A0A957W2E9-F1
#
_cell.length_a   1.000
_cell.length_b   1.000
_cell.length_c   1.000
_cell.angle_alpha   90.00
_cell.angle_beta   90.00
_cell.angle_gamma   90.00
#
_symmetry.space_group_name_H-M   'P 1'
#
loop_
_entity.id
_entity.type
_entity.pdbx_description
1 polymer ?
#
loop_
_entity_poly.entity_id
_entity_poly.type
_entity_poly.pdbx_seq_one_letter_code
_entity_poly.pdbx_strand_id
1 'polypeptide(L)'
;MTIQLGRADCGHYEIATRKEWLVTNGIGGFAAGTLAGAHTRRYHGMLVAALNPPLGRTMLVSKLDVTARYQNQDYPLFANRFIDGTVDPLGYRFLESFRLDGLIPVWHYIMADARLEQRVWMAHGHNTTYITYHLTQGTDPVTLNIAPLCTYRDYHNHSLGGWSLGVEPVPGGFRVRAFEEAQPYTVVADRGEFTLDSTWYWNFNHERESERGLDSREDLLRPGHFIATLSPGETLTVICSTEPITPHAGLEAMQEERRRQANLLETAPSDEPAWVRHLALAADQFIVERSLDDDTPGATIIAGYPWFSDWGRDTMIALPGLTLSTGRPELAAIILRTFARYVDQGMLPNRFPD
;
A
#
# COMPACT_ATOMS: atom_id res chain seq x y z
N MET A 1 5.14 19.83 9.40
CA MET A 1 5.76 19.72 8.06
C MET A 1 4.86 18.79 7.31
N THR A 2 4.16 19.31 6.31
CA THR A 2 3.50 18.47 5.33
C THR A 2 4.61 17.98 4.41
N ILE A 3 4.87 16.68 4.36
CA ILE A 3 5.79 16.15 3.33
C ILE A 3 5.15 16.51 2.00
N GLN A 4 5.79 17.41 1.25
CA GLN A 4 5.32 17.89 -0.03
C GLN A 4 6.51 18.01 -0.97
N LEU A 5 6.38 17.37 -2.13
CA LEU A 5 7.41 17.23 -3.13
C LEU A 5 6.85 17.74 -4.45
N GLY A 6 7.61 18.61 -5.10
CA GLY A 6 7.20 19.22 -6.36
C GLY A 6 7.81 18.51 -7.56
N ARG A 7 7.64 19.13 -8.73
CA ARG A 7 8.10 18.58 -10.01
C ARG A 7 9.61 18.29 -10.05
N ALA A 8 10.43 19.00 -9.30
CA ALA A 8 11.87 18.73 -9.20
C ALA A 8 12.18 17.36 -8.59
N ASP A 9 11.31 16.87 -7.71
CA ASP A 9 11.44 15.57 -7.06
C ASP A 9 10.68 14.47 -7.81
N CYS A 10 9.55 14.81 -8.41
CA CYS A 10 8.63 13.88 -9.05
C CYS A 10 8.91 13.63 -10.54
N GLY A 11 9.39 14.64 -11.26
CA GLY A 11 9.53 14.64 -12.73
C GLY A 11 10.77 13.93 -13.26
N HIS A 12 11.62 13.39 -12.40
CA HIS A 12 12.86 12.71 -12.76
C HIS A 12 12.87 11.28 -12.22
N TYR A 13 12.98 10.30 -13.11
CA TYR A 13 12.94 8.88 -12.77
C TYR A 13 13.86 8.52 -11.60
N GLU A 14 15.16 8.79 -11.71
CA GLU A 14 16.18 8.44 -10.71
C GLU A 14 15.98 9.08 -9.33
N ILE A 15 15.26 10.21 -9.28
CA ILE A 15 14.95 10.91 -8.03
C ILE A 15 13.66 10.34 -7.44
N ALA A 16 12.62 10.19 -8.26
CA ALA A 16 11.30 9.76 -7.85
C ALA A 16 11.27 8.28 -7.43
N THR A 17 12.12 7.42 -7.99
CA THR A 17 12.24 6.00 -7.61
C THR A 17 12.99 5.76 -6.30
N ARG A 18 13.74 6.76 -5.81
CA ARG A 18 14.43 6.71 -4.51
C ARG A 18 13.56 7.19 -3.35
N LYS A 19 12.42 7.79 -3.66
CA LYS A 19 11.45 8.26 -2.66
C LYS A 19 10.32 7.25 -2.58
N GLU A 20 10.18 6.66 -1.42
CA GLU A 20 9.24 5.57 -1.15
C GLU A 20 8.12 6.06 -0.22
N TRP A 21 6.95 5.45 -0.34
CA TRP A 21 5.79 5.69 0.52
C TRP A 21 5.36 4.36 1.15
N LEU A 22 4.70 4.44 2.31
CA LEU A 22 4.20 3.31 3.08
C LEU A 22 2.85 3.68 3.70
N VAL A 23 1.87 2.78 3.57
CA VAL A 23 0.65 2.76 4.39
C VAL A 23 0.51 1.37 5.00
N THR A 24 0.01 1.29 6.23
CA THR A 24 -0.12 0.03 6.98
C THR A 24 -1.53 -0.10 7.51
N ASN A 25 -1.94 -1.33 7.82
CA ASN A 25 -3.29 -1.63 8.29
C ASN A 25 -3.38 -2.01 9.77
N GLY A 26 -2.30 -1.88 10.54
CA GLY A 26 -2.31 -2.22 11.98
C GLY A 26 -2.37 -3.71 12.30
N ILE A 27 -2.31 -4.61 11.31
CA ILE A 27 -2.28 -6.07 11.50
C ILE A 27 -1.09 -6.72 10.79
N GLY A 28 -0.04 -5.95 10.48
CA GLY A 28 1.16 -6.41 9.76
C GLY A 28 1.09 -6.28 8.23
N GLY A 29 -0.11 -6.08 7.65
CA GLY A 29 -0.29 -5.80 6.23
C GLY A 29 0.09 -4.37 5.85
N PHE A 30 0.45 -4.17 4.58
CA PHE A 30 0.88 -2.86 4.08
C PHE A 30 0.69 -2.70 2.57
N ALA A 31 0.77 -1.44 2.12
CA ALA A 31 1.00 -1.07 0.73
C ALA A 31 2.17 -0.07 0.67
N ALA A 32 3.02 -0.23 -0.34
CA ALA A 32 4.22 0.58 -0.49
C ALA A 32 4.67 0.63 -1.94
N GLY A 33 5.42 1.66 -2.29
CA GLY A 33 5.96 1.83 -3.63
C GLY A 33 6.85 3.07 -3.73
N THR A 34 7.22 3.40 -4.96
CA THR A 34 7.94 4.65 -5.25
C THR A 34 6.98 5.75 -5.70
N LEU A 35 7.44 7.00 -5.72
CA LEU A 35 6.63 8.10 -6.24
C LEU A 35 6.41 8.01 -7.74
N ALA A 36 7.38 7.44 -8.48
CA ALA A 36 7.31 7.25 -9.92
C ALA A 36 6.33 6.14 -10.35
N GLY A 37 5.82 5.35 -9.41
CA GLY A 37 5.04 4.15 -9.67
C GLY A 37 5.87 2.95 -10.17
N ALA A 38 7.17 3.11 -10.45
CA ALA A 38 8.03 1.99 -10.78
C ALA A 38 8.42 1.20 -9.53
N HIS A 39 8.21 -0.12 -9.57
CA HIS A 39 8.66 -1.00 -8.50
C HIS A 39 10.17 -1.17 -8.58
N THR A 40 10.86 -0.84 -7.49
CA THR A 40 12.32 -1.00 -7.38
C THR A 40 12.71 -2.09 -6.37
N ARG A 41 11.75 -2.57 -5.56
CA ARG A 41 11.92 -3.62 -4.56
C ARG A 41 10.87 -4.71 -4.74
N ARG A 42 11.18 -5.93 -4.29
CA ARG A 42 10.20 -7.05 -4.24
C ARG A 42 9.04 -6.84 -3.26
N TYR A 43 9.14 -5.79 -2.45
CA TYR A 43 8.18 -5.43 -1.41
C TYR A 43 7.22 -4.33 -1.83
N HIS A 44 7.40 -3.74 -3.03
CA HIS A 44 6.45 -2.77 -3.55
C HIS A 44 5.18 -3.48 -4.00
N GLY A 45 4.04 -2.99 -3.53
CA GLY A 45 2.77 -3.68 -3.58
C GLY A 45 1.61 -2.77 -3.17
N MET A 46 0.47 -2.92 -3.84
CA MET A 46 -0.80 -2.29 -3.46
C MET A 46 -1.56 -3.09 -2.41
N LEU A 47 -1.33 -4.40 -2.31
CA LEU A 47 -1.87 -5.23 -1.23
C LEU A 47 -0.85 -6.31 -0.85
N VAL A 48 -0.09 -6.06 0.22
CA VAL A 48 0.69 -7.07 0.94
C VAL A 48 -0.09 -7.45 2.19
N ALA A 49 -0.82 -8.55 2.12
CA ALA A 49 -1.73 -8.99 3.17
C ALA A 49 -0.99 -9.83 4.22
N ALA A 50 -1.17 -9.52 5.50
CA ALA A 50 -0.75 -10.42 6.58
C ALA A 50 -1.82 -11.49 6.74
N LEU A 51 -1.58 -12.69 6.19
CA LEU A 51 -2.56 -13.80 6.23
C LEU A 51 -2.57 -14.55 7.56
N ASN A 52 -1.55 -14.33 8.40
CA ASN A 52 -1.50 -14.79 9.79
C ASN A 52 -1.02 -13.65 10.70
N PRO A 53 -1.84 -12.61 10.93
CA PRO A 53 -1.40 -11.38 11.58
C PRO A 53 -0.59 -11.55 12.87
N PRO A 54 0.53 -10.82 13.04
CA PRO A 54 1.11 -9.84 12.10
C PRO A 54 2.05 -10.45 11.04
N LEU A 55 2.09 -11.78 10.92
CA LEU A 55 2.97 -12.58 10.06
C LEU A 55 2.24 -13.06 8.78
N GLY A 56 2.89 -13.96 8.03
CA GLY A 56 2.31 -14.55 6.81
C GLY A 56 2.08 -13.54 5.69
N ARG A 57 2.97 -12.55 5.55
CA ARG A 57 2.84 -11.48 4.56
C ARG A 57 2.93 -12.01 3.14
N THR A 58 1.84 -11.84 2.38
CA THR A 58 1.69 -12.34 1.02
C THR A 58 1.40 -11.19 0.07
N MET A 59 2.18 -11.06 -1.00
CA MET A 59 1.93 -10.13 -2.10
C MET A 59 0.78 -10.64 -2.95
N LEU A 60 -0.31 -9.87 -3.01
CA LEU A 60 -1.53 -10.25 -3.73
C LEU A 60 -1.75 -9.34 -4.94
N VAL A 61 -1.78 -8.02 -4.70
CA VAL A 61 -1.87 -7.01 -5.76
C VAL A 61 -0.58 -6.22 -5.77
N SER A 62 0.19 -6.35 -6.84
CA SER A 62 1.47 -5.67 -7.00
C SER A 62 1.21 -4.18 -7.30
N LYS A 63 0.48 -3.87 -8.37
CA LYS A 63 0.33 -2.48 -8.82
C LYS A 63 -0.96 -2.28 -9.61
N LEU A 64 -1.40 -1.03 -9.74
CA LEU A 64 -2.39 -0.61 -10.73
C LEU A 64 -1.70 0.24 -11.81
N ASP A 65 -1.61 -0.27 -13.03
CA ASP A 65 -1.10 0.47 -14.17
C ASP A 65 -2.26 1.27 -14.80
N VAL A 66 -2.24 2.59 -14.63
CA VAL A 66 -3.35 3.48 -15.02
C VAL A 66 -2.98 4.34 -16.22
N THR A 67 -3.76 4.26 -17.28
CA THR A 67 -3.69 5.19 -18.41
C THR A 67 -4.95 6.06 -18.42
N ALA A 68 -4.76 7.37 -18.40
CA ALA A 68 -5.84 8.33 -18.53
C ALA A 68 -5.95 8.81 -19.97
N ARG A 69 -7.12 8.72 -20.56
CA ARG A 69 -7.44 9.25 -21.89
C ARG A 69 -8.17 10.58 -21.73
N TYR A 70 -7.60 11.63 -22.28
CA TYR A 70 -8.12 12.99 -22.20
C TYR A 70 -7.86 13.73 -23.52
N GLN A 71 -8.88 14.38 -24.09
CA GLN A 71 -8.80 15.11 -25.37
C GLN A 71 -8.14 14.28 -26.50
N ASN A 72 -8.55 13.02 -26.64
CA ASN A 72 -8.03 12.04 -27.61
C ASN A 72 -6.54 11.68 -27.47
N GLN A 73 -5.91 12.01 -26.35
CA GLN A 73 -4.54 11.61 -26.02
C GLN A 73 -4.51 10.69 -24.80
N ASP A 74 -3.56 9.76 -24.80
CA ASP A 74 -3.36 8.83 -23.70
C ASP A 74 -2.17 9.29 -22.85
N TYR A 75 -2.39 9.33 -21.54
CA TYR A 75 -1.45 9.76 -20.51
C TYR A 75 -1.23 8.58 -19.55
N PRO A 76 -0.17 7.78 -19.75
CA PRO A 76 0.17 6.74 -18.78
C PRO A 76 0.62 7.41 -17.47
N LEU A 77 0.00 7.06 -16.34
CA LEU A 77 0.26 7.65 -15.02
C LEU A 77 1.15 6.75 -14.15
N PHE A 78 1.92 5.88 -14.79
CA PHE A 78 2.77 4.88 -14.15
C PHE A 78 4.10 4.75 -14.90
N ALA A 79 5.06 4.08 -14.27
CA ALA A 79 6.28 3.62 -14.94
C ALA A 79 6.60 2.19 -14.52
N ASN A 80 7.23 1.43 -15.42
CA ASN A 80 7.79 0.11 -15.12
C ASN A 80 9.24 0.06 -15.59
N ARG A 81 10.06 -0.73 -14.91
CA ARG A 81 11.43 -1.02 -15.33
C ARG A 81 11.54 -2.50 -15.68
N PHE A 82 12.18 -2.79 -16.79
CA PHE A 82 12.37 -4.14 -17.29
C PHE A 82 13.83 -4.60 -17.15
N ILE A 83 14.06 -5.91 -17.30
CA ILE A 83 15.37 -6.54 -17.07
C ILE A 83 16.45 -6.07 -18.06
N ASP A 84 16.05 -5.64 -19.25
CA ASP A 84 16.92 -5.06 -20.27
C ASP A 84 17.32 -3.59 -19.97
N GLY A 85 16.79 -3.02 -18.89
CA GLY A 85 17.01 -1.63 -18.48
C GLY A 85 16.00 -0.64 -19.06
N THR A 86 15.06 -1.09 -19.90
CA THR A 86 14.00 -0.25 -20.43
C THR A 86 13.11 0.26 -19.31
N VAL A 87 12.79 1.56 -19.35
CA VAL A 87 11.75 2.17 -18.50
C VAL A 87 10.61 2.60 -19.39
N ASP A 88 9.46 1.96 -19.24
CA ASP A 88 8.27 2.26 -20.04
C ASP A 88 6.99 1.88 -19.27
N PRO A 89 5.93 2.71 -19.30
CA PRO A 89 5.90 4.08 -19.81
C PRO A 89 6.60 5.07 -18.87
N LEU A 90 6.64 6.35 -19.26
CA LEU A 90 7.34 7.42 -18.53
C LEU A 90 6.38 8.29 -17.72
N GLY A 91 5.41 7.68 -17.02
CA GLY A 91 4.30 8.40 -16.39
C GLY A 91 4.69 9.39 -15.30
N TYR A 92 5.86 9.21 -14.68
CA TYR A 92 6.46 10.18 -13.75
C TYR A 92 6.63 11.59 -14.37
N ARG A 93 6.64 11.72 -15.71
CA ARG A 93 6.70 13.02 -16.40
C ARG A 93 5.42 13.86 -16.23
N PHE A 94 4.29 13.19 -15.98
CA PHE A 94 2.99 13.81 -15.73
C PHE A 94 2.72 14.06 -14.23
N LEU A 95 3.56 13.50 -13.34
CA LEU A 95 3.46 13.71 -11.91
C LEU A 95 3.96 15.12 -11.55
N GLU A 96 3.03 16.00 -11.21
CA GLU A 96 3.33 17.38 -10.85
C GLU A 96 3.81 17.48 -9.40
N SER A 97 3.12 16.79 -8.49
CA SER A 97 3.43 16.84 -7.07
C SER A 97 3.01 15.58 -6.33
N PHE A 98 3.67 15.35 -5.21
CA PHE A 98 3.31 14.36 -4.21
C PHE A 98 3.22 15.03 -2.84
N ARG A 99 2.29 14.60 -2.00
CA ARG A 99 2.27 14.98 -0.59
C ARG A 99 1.75 13.86 0.30
N LEU A 100 1.97 13.99 1.60
CA LEU A 100 1.22 13.25 2.61
C LEU A 100 0.10 14.12 3.18
N ASP A 101 -1.16 13.66 3.09
CA ASP A 101 -2.32 14.16 3.82
C ASP A 101 -2.49 13.32 5.10
N GLY A 102 -1.86 13.76 6.19
CA GLY A 102 -1.65 12.89 7.35
C GLY A 102 -0.70 11.74 6.98
N LEU A 103 -1.16 10.49 7.06
CA LEU A 103 -0.44 9.31 6.56
C LEU A 103 -0.80 8.93 5.12
N ILE A 104 -1.76 9.61 4.50
CA ILE A 104 -2.31 9.22 3.20
C ILE A 104 -1.40 9.79 2.09
N PRO A 105 -0.70 8.96 1.31
CA PRO A 105 0.02 9.42 0.13
C PRO A 105 -0.95 9.92 -0.94
N VAL A 106 -0.60 11.08 -1.51
CA VAL A 106 -1.40 11.78 -2.51
C VAL A 106 -0.53 12.23 -3.67
N TRP A 107 -0.91 11.83 -4.88
CA TRP A 107 -0.27 12.25 -6.13
C TRP A 107 -1.19 13.20 -6.88
N HIS A 108 -0.60 14.19 -7.56
CA HIS A 108 -1.31 15.00 -8.54
C HIS A 108 -0.66 14.85 -9.91
N TYR A 109 -1.44 14.37 -10.87
CA TYR A 109 -1.05 14.26 -12.27
C TYR A 109 -1.65 15.41 -13.08
N ILE A 110 -0.89 15.93 -14.05
CA ILE A 110 -1.35 16.92 -15.02
C ILE A 110 -1.42 16.30 -16.40
N MET A 111 -2.55 16.52 -17.08
CA MET A 111 -2.82 16.07 -18.44
C MET A 111 -3.47 17.21 -19.21
N ALA A 112 -2.69 17.95 -20.02
CA ALA A 112 -3.11 19.23 -20.58
C ALA A 112 -3.63 20.19 -19.50
N ASP A 113 -4.93 20.54 -19.52
CA ASP A 113 -5.58 21.39 -18.50
C ASP A 113 -6.26 20.59 -17.37
N ALA A 114 -6.30 19.26 -17.46
CA ALA A 114 -6.86 18.39 -16.43
C ALA A 114 -5.87 18.07 -15.31
N ARG A 115 -6.40 17.92 -14.09
CA ARG A 115 -5.66 17.54 -12.87
C ARG A 115 -6.34 16.35 -12.18
N LEU A 116 -5.64 15.24 -12.07
CA LEU A 116 -6.12 14.03 -11.41
C LEU A 116 -5.38 13.82 -10.09
N GLU A 117 -6.11 13.77 -8.97
CA GLU A 117 -5.57 13.41 -7.65
C GLU A 117 -5.72 11.89 -7.46
N GLN A 118 -4.61 11.21 -7.12
CA GLN A 118 -4.63 9.82 -6.67
C GLN A 118 -4.38 9.76 -5.17
N ARG A 119 -5.11 8.93 -4.42
CA ARG A 119 -4.83 8.62 -3.01
C ARG A 119 -4.75 7.12 -2.79
N VAL A 120 -3.96 6.70 -1.81
CA VAL A 120 -3.89 5.31 -1.35
C VAL A 120 -3.96 5.25 0.17
N TRP A 121 -4.79 4.37 0.72
CA TRP A 121 -4.83 4.09 2.16
C TRP A 121 -5.34 2.67 2.41
N MET A 122 -5.15 2.16 3.63
CA MET A 122 -5.68 0.86 4.04
C MET A 122 -6.71 1.04 5.14
N ALA A 123 -7.72 0.16 5.18
CA ALA A 123 -8.59 0.08 6.36
C ALA A 123 -7.81 -0.52 7.53
N HIS A 124 -7.84 0.16 8.68
CA HIS A 124 -7.21 -0.31 9.90
C HIS A 124 -7.89 -1.60 10.38
N GLY A 125 -7.11 -2.61 10.77
CA GLY A 125 -7.59 -3.95 11.15
C GLY A 125 -7.84 -4.90 9.98
N HIS A 126 -7.72 -4.43 8.73
CA HIS A 126 -8.23 -5.13 7.56
C HIS A 126 -7.19 -5.23 6.45
N ASN A 127 -7.13 -6.39 5.77
CA ASN A 127 -6.29 -6.58 4.58
C ASN A 127 -7.01 -6.00 3.35
N THR A 128 -7.27 -4.69 3.41
CA THR A 128 -8.02 -3.93 2.42
C THR A 128 -7.31 -2.62 2.10
N THR A 129 -6.96 -2.42 0.83
CA THR A 129 -6.40 -1.17 0.30
C THR A 129 -7.43 -0.47 -0.57
N TYR A 130 -7.58 0.83 -0.38
CA TYR A 130 -8.38 1.71 -1.22
C TYR A 130 -7.47 2.62 -2.04
N ILE A 131 -7.79 2.77 -3.32
CA ILE A 131 -7.12 3.66 -4.23
C ILE A 131 -8.17 4.54 -4.90
N THR A 132 -8.10 5.85 -4.72
CA THR A 132 -9.03 6.78 -5.40
C THR A 132 -8.35 7.56 -6.51
N TYR A 133 -9.12 7.88 -7.53
CA TYR A 133 -8.78 8.81 -8.60
C TYR A 133 -9.87 9.88 -8.66
N HIS A 134 -9.52 11.11 -8.34
CA HIS A 134 -10.43 12.24 -8.30
C HIS A 134 -10.05 13.27 -9.35
N LEU A 135 -10.95 13.55 -10.30
CA LEU A 135 -10.72 14.57 -11.32
C LEU A 135 -10.98 15.97 -10.73
N THR A 136 -9.95 16.57 -10.16
CA THR A 136 -10.05 17.88 -9.47
C THR A 136 -10.30 19.05 -10.41
N GLN A 137 -9.83 18.97 -11.66
CA GLN A 137 -9.94 20.03 -12.66
C GLN A 137 -9.87 19.42 -14.07
N GLY A 138 -10.53 20.07 -15.04
CA GLY A 138 -10.46 19.79 -16.48
C GLY A 138 -11.66 20.38 -17.21
N THR A 139 -11.54 20.68 -18.50
CA THR A 139 -12.68 21.10 -19.33
C THR A 139 -13.53 19.93 -19.84
N ASP A 140 -12.91 18.77 -20.04
CA ASP A 140 -13.57 17.57 -20.56
C ASP A 140 -13.55 16.41 -19.53
N PRO A 141 -14.34 15.35 -19.74
CA PRO A 141 -14.20 14.11 -18.97
C PRO A 141 -12.87 13.39 -19.25
N VAL A 142 -12.36 12.67 -18.24
CA VAL A 142 -11.19 11.78 -18.35
C VAL A 142 -11.65 10.33 -18.28
N THR A 143 -11.27 9.51 -19.25
CA THR A 143 -11.49 8.05 -19.20
C THR A 143 -10.25 7.36 -18.64
N LEU A 144 -10.38 6.64 -17.54
CA LEU A 144 -9.31 5.85 -16.93
C LEU A 144 -9.40 4.41 -17.41
N ASN A 145 -8.30 3.89 -17.95
CA ASN A 145 -8.05 2.46 -18.14
C ASN A 145 -7.09 2.00 -17.04
N ILE A 146 -7.57 1.11 -16.16
CA ILE A 146 -6.83 0.62 -15.00
C ILE A 146 -6.56 -0.87 -15.20
N ALA A 147 -5.29 -1.24 -15.30
CA ALA A 147 -4.83 -2.62 -15.40
C ALA A 147 -4.18 -3.06 -14.07
N PRO A 148 -4.87 -3.83 -13.21
CA PRO A 148 -4.26 -4.40 -12.03
C PRO A 148 -3.25 -5.48 -12.40
N LEU A 149 -2.08 -5.42 -11.78
CA LEU A 149 -1.04 -6.43 -11.86
C LEU A 149 -1.01 -7.22 -10.55
N CYS A 150 -1.22 -8.52 -10.67
CA CYS A 150 -1.59 -9.43 -9.61
C CYS A 150 -0.60 -10.60 -9.52
N THR A 151 -0.48 -11.16 -8.32
CA THR A 151 0.33 -12.34 -8.03
C THR A 151 -0.21 -13.06 -6.79
N TYR A 152 0.50 -14.08 -6.34
CA TYR A 152 0.29 -14.71 -5.04
C TYR A 152 1.62 -15.30 -4.60
N ARG A 153 2.38 -14.54 -3.81
CA ARG A 153 3.71 -14.99 -3.36
C ARG A 153 4.03 -14.48 -1.97
N ASP A 154 4.92 -15.20 -1.30
CA ASP A 154 5.59 -14.68 -0.13
C ASP A 154 6.31 -13.35 -0.44
N TYR A 155 6.21 -12.39 0.47
CA TYR A 155 6.75 -11.05 0.29
C TYR A 155 8.29 -11.00 0.20
N HIS A 156 8.99 -11.99 0.76
CA HIS A 156 10.44 -12.10 0.65
C HIS A 156 10.92 -12.73 -0.65
N ASN A 157 10.04 -13.26 -1.50
CA ASN A 157 10.41 -13.94 -2.74
C ASN A 157 9.95 -13.16 -3.98
N HIS A 158 10.44 -13.54 -5.15
CA HIS A 158 9.89 -13.16 -6.44
C HIS A 158 9.08 -14.32 -7.01
N SER A 159 8.12 -14.01 -7.89
CA SER A 159 7.40 -15.01 -8.67
C SER A 159 7.70 -14.82 -10.15
N LEU A 160 7.87 -15.93 -10.86
CA LEU A 160 7.93 -15.98 -12.30
C LEU A 160 6.58 -16.44 -12.84
N GLY A 161 6.29 -16.03 -14.08
CA GLY A 161 4.99 -16.25 -14.69
C GLY A 161 4.83 -17.65 -15.28
N GLY A 162 3.69 -17.87 -15.92
CA GLY A 162 3.41 -19.11 -16.65
C GLY A 162 2.71 -20.21 -15.83
N TRP A 163 2.36 -19.93 -14.58
CA TRP A 163 1.47 -20.78 -13.79
C TRP A 163 0.03 -20.23 -13.82
N SER A 164 -0.94 -21.04 -13.39
CA SER A 164 -2.35 -20.70 -13.46
C SER A 164 -2.85 -20.09 -12.16
N LEU A 165 -3.30 -18.84 -12.18
CA LEU A 165 -4.12 -18.27 -11.11
C LEU A 165 -5.58 -18.35 -11.53
N GLY A 166 -6.43 -18.89 -10.65
CA GLY A 166 -7.87 -18.86 -10.87
C GLY A 166 -8.37 -17.43 -10.80
N VAL A 167 -8.92 -16.91 -11.91
CA VAL A 167 -9.53 -15.59 -11.99
C VAL A 167 -11.01 -15.76 -12.33
N GLU A 168 -11.87 -15.21 -11.48
CA GLU A 168 -13.31 -15.28 -11.64
C GLU A 168 -13.89 -13.86 -11.66
N PRO A 169 -14.72 -13.49 -12.65
CA PRO A 169 -15.40 -12.20 -12.64
C PRO A 169 -16.41 -12.15 -11.48
N VAL A 170 -16.50 -11.01 -10.82
CA VAL A 170 -17.50 -10.69 -9.79
C VAL A 170 -18.14 -9.33 -10.12
N PRO A 171 -19.29 -8.98 -9.50
CA PRO A 171 -19.85 -7.65 -9.70
C PRO A 171 -18.82 -6.55 -9.39
N GLY A 172 -18.56 -5.69 -10.38
CA GLY A 172 -17.62 -4.59 -10.26
C GLY A 172 -16.13 -4.98 -10.33
N GLY A 173 -15.76 -6.22 -10.68
CA GLY A 173 -14.35 -6.61 -10.84
C GLY A 173 -14.09 -8.10 -10.93
N PHE A 174 -13.07 -8.58 -10.20
CA PHE A 174 -12.67 -9.99 -10.22
C PHE A 174 -12.18 -10.47 -8.86
N ARG A 175 -12.23 -11.79 -8.67
CA ARG A 175 -11.65 -12.53 -7.55
C ARG A 175 -10.54 -13.44 -8.05
N VAL A 176 -9.45 -13.50 -7.31
CA VAL A 176 -8.32 -14.40 -7.58
C VAL A 176 -8.23 -15.45 -6.49
N ARG A 177 -8.06 -16.71 -6.90
CA ARG A 177 -7.67 -17.84 -6.04
C ARG A 177 -6.48 -18.54 -6.70
N ALA A 178 -5.31 -18.46 -6.06
CA ALA A 178 -4.06 -18.97 -6.64
C ALA A 178 -3.99 -20.50 -6.68
N PHE A 179 -4.49 -21.17 -5.65
CA PHE A 179 -4.59 -22.63 -5.50
C PHE A 179 -5.74 -22.95 -4.54
N GLU A 180 -6.09 -24.23 -4.36
CA GLU A 180 -7.30 -24.66 -3.65
C GLU A 180 -7.40 -24.07 -2.22
N GLU A 181 -6.32 -24.17 -1.45
CA GLU A 181 -6.20 -23.68 -0.07
C GLU A 181 -5.77 -22.20 0.05
N ALA A 182 -5.57 -21.49 -1.07
CA ALA A 182 -5.16 -20.09 -1.04
C ALA A 182 -6.27 -19.20 -0.46
N GLN A 183 -5.88 -18.21 0.35
CA GLN A 183 -6.80 -17.13 0.74
C GLN A 183 -7.14 -16.32 -0.52
N PRO A 184 -8.41 -16.29 -0.97
CA PRO A 184 -8.76 -15.50 -2.13
C PRO A 184 -8.67 -14.00 -1.83
N TYR A 185 -8.44 -13.22 -2.88
CA TYR A 185 -8.57 -11.76 -2.83
C TYR A 185 -9.41 -11.25 -3.99
N THR A 186 -10.01 -10.09 -3.79
CA THR A 186 -10.93 -9.45 -4.73
C THR A 186 -10.41 -8.06 -5.06
N VAL A 187 -10.51 -7.67 -6.32
CA VAL A 187 -10.29 -6.29 -6.78
C VAL A 187 -11.55 -5.82 -7.46
N VAL A 188 -12.14 -4.74 -6.95
CA VAL A 188 -13.36 -4.13 -7.52
C VAL A 188 -13.20 -2.63 -7.69
N ALA A 189 -13.99 -2.06 -8.59
CA ALA A 189 -14.17 -0.63 -8.77
C ALA A 189 -15.60 -0.23 -8.40
N ASP A 190 -15.76 0.96 -7.80
CA ASP A 190 -17.08 1.51 -7.43
C ASP A 190 -17.90 2.00 -8.63
N ARG A 191 -17.24 2.21 -9.76
CA ARG A 191 -17.86 2.58 -11.04
C ARG A 191 -17.02 2.14 -12.22
N GLY A 192 -17.64 2.18 -13.40
CA GLY A 192 -17.04 1.70 -14.64
C GLY A 192 -17.32 0.23 -14.89
N GLU A 193 -16.68 -0.29 -15.92
CA GLU A 193 -16.85 -1.67 -16.39
C GLU A 193 -15.54 -2.43 -16.27
N PHE A 194 -15.61 -3.68 -15.82
CA PHE A 194 -14.48 -4.61 -15.83
C PHE A 194 -14.57 -5.53 -17.04
N THR A 195 -13.48 -5.61 -17.80
CA THR A 195 -13.32 -6.61 -18.86
C THR A 195 -12.28 -7.63 -18.43
N LEU A 196 -12.67 -8.91 -18.44
CA LEU A 196 -11.78 -10.03 -18.20
C LEU A 196 -10.98 -10.32 -19.49
N ASP A 197 -9.67 -10.06 -19.46
CA ASP A 197 -8.74 -10.33 -20.55
C ASP A 197 -7.35 -10.69 -20.03
N SER A 198 -7.30 -11.80 -19.28
CA SER A 198 -6.12 -12.27 -18.56
C SER A 198 -4.89 -12.44 -19.45
N THR A 199 -3.79 -11.79 -19.07
CA THR A 199 -2.49 -11.95 -19.75
C THR A 199 -1.32 -11.75 -18.79
N TRP A 200 -0.20 -12.39 -19.07
CA TRP A 200 1.03 -12.22 -18.30
C TRP A 200 1.85 -11.04 -18.82
N TYR A 201 2.37 -10.25 -17.89
CA TYR A 201 3.37 -9.22 -18.10
C TYR A 201 4.70 -9.72 -17.57
N TRP A 202 5.76 -9.56 -18.38
CA TRP A 202 7.02 -10.28 -18.18
C TRP A 202 8.19 -9.34 -17.91
N ASN A 203 9.20 -9.87 -17.22
CA ASN A 203 10.54 -9.31 -17.09
C ASN A 203 10.62 -7.96 -16.38
N PHE A 204 9.75 -7.71 -15.39
CA PHE A 204 9.94 -6.56 -14.49
C PHE A 204 11.25 -6.70 -13.72
N ASN A 205 11.89 -5.58 -13.41
CA ASN A 205 13.18 -5.53 -12.73
C ASN A 205 13.12 -4.65 -11.48
N HIS A 206 13.30 -5.29 -10.33
CA HIS A 206 13.47 -4.63 -9.04
C HIS A 206 14.94 -4.27 -8.82
N GLU A 207 15.34 -3.10 -9.34
CA GLU A 207 16.73 -2.62 -9.34
C GLU A 207 17.42 -2.65 -7.96
N ARG A 208 16.70 -2.37 -6.87
CA ARG A 208 17.28 -2.34 -5.51
C ARG A 208 17.61 -3.72 -5.01
N GLU A 209 16.93 -4.75 -5.50
CA GLU A 209 17.29 -6.13 -5.19
C GLU A 209 18.56 -6.53 -5.97
N SER A 210 18.70 -6.09 -7.23
CA SER A 210 19.93 -6.27 -8.00
C SER A 210 21.14 -5.60 -7.33
N GLU A 211 20.99 -4.37 -6.83
CA GLU A 211 22.02 -3.64 -6.08
C GLU A 211 22.47 -4.39 -4.80
N ARG A 212 21.61 -5.24 -4.24
CA ARG A 212 21.86 -6.08 -3.06
C ARG A 212 22.40 -7.47 -3.41
N GLY A 213 22.56 -7.80 -4.69
CA GLY A 213 22.95 -9.13 -5.15
C GLY A 213 21.87 -10.20 -5.00
N LEU A 214 20.60 -9.80 -4.95
CA LEU A 214 19.45 -10.70 -4.86
C LEU A 214 18.77 -10.86 -6.23
N ASP A 215 17.93 -11.88 -6.36
CA ASP A 215 17.03 -11.99 -7.51
C ASP A 215 16.20 -10.71 -7.65
N SER A 216 15.96 -10.27 -8.88
CA SER A 216 15.29 -8.98 -9.14
C SER A 216 14.17 -9.08 -10.17
N ARG A 217 14.06 -10.21 -10.88
CA ARG A 217 13.08 -10.42 -11.93
C ARG A 217 11.72 -10.81 -11.35
N GLU A 218 10.66 -10.16 -11.83
CA GLU A 218 9.28 -10.56 -11.58
C GLU A 218 8.49 -10.66 -12.89
N ASP A 219 7.50 -11.55 -12.92
CA ASP A 219 6.43 -11.53 -13.90
C ASP A 219 5.09 -11.43 -13.15
N LEU A 220 4.12 -10.71 -13.70
CA LEU A 220 2.84 -10.42 -13.04
C LEU A 220 1.67 -10.76 -13.96
N LEU A 221 0.59 -11.30 -13.40
CA LEU A 221 -0.64 -11.55 -14.15
C LEU A 221 -1.46 -10.26 -14.17
N ARG A 222 -1.91 -9.82 -15.34
CA ARG A 222 -3.00 -8.85 -15.47
C ARG A 222 -4.30 -9.62 -15.65
N PRO A 223 -5.21 -9.69 -14.67
CA PRO A 223 -6.46 -10.45 -14.80
C PRO A 223 -7.43 -9.83 -15.81
N GLY A 224 -7.40 -8.51 -15.93
CA GLY A 224 -8.23 -7.76 -16.85
C GLY A 224 -7.97 -6.28 -16.70
N HIS A 225 -8.94 -5.46 -17.10
CA HIS A 225 -8.86 -4.01 -16.91
C HIS A 225 -10.22 -3.39 -16.62
N PHE A 226 -10.20 -2.26 -15.92
CA PHE A 226 -11.35 -1.41 -15.66
C PHE A 226 -11.35 -0.21 -16.59
N ILE A 227 -12.53 0.16 -17.10
CA ILE A 227 -12.75 1.40 -17.84
C ILE A 227 -13.81 2.23 -17.12
N ALA A 228 -13.45 3.43 -16.68
CA ALA A 228 -14.36 4.37 -16.03
C ALA A 228 -14.13 5.77 -16.57
N THR A 229 -15.20 6.54 -16.78
CA THR A 229 -15.09 7.95 -17.18
C THR A 229 -15.47 8.85 -16.01
N LEU A 230 -14.62 9.83 -15.73
CA LEU A 230 -14.80 10.83 -14.69
C LEU A 230 -15.05 12.20 -15.32
N SER A 231 -16.16 12.83 -14.94
CA SER A 231 -16.37 14.26 -15.15
C SER A 231 -15.63 15.05 -14.05
N PRO A 232 -15.30 16.33 -14.28
CA PRO A 232 -14.70 17.18 -13.25
C PRO A 232 -15.52 17.17 -11.96
N GLY A 233 -14.86 16.93 -10.82
CA GLY A 233 -15.49 16.77 -9.51
C GLY A 233 -15.86 15.32 -9.15
N GLU A 234 -15.82 14.38 -10.09
CA GLU A 234 -16.11 12.98 -9.79
C GLU A 234 -14.89 12.21 -9.26
N THR A 235 -15.17 11.09 -8.58
CA THR A 235 -14.17 10.18 -8.04
C THR A 235 -14.49 8.74 -8.45
N LEU A 236 -13.44 7.96 -8.70
CA LEU A 236 -13.47 6.50 -8.83
C LEU A 236 -12.66 5.91 -7.67
N THR A 237 -13.17 4.83 -7.07
CA THR A 237 -12.46 4.05 -6.05
C THR A 237 -12.21 2.64 -6.56
N VAL A 238 -10.96 2.18 -6.49
CA VAL A 238 -10.58 0.77 -6.62
C VAL A 238 -10.28 0.22 -5.23
N ILE A 239 -10.82 -0.96 -4.93
CA ILE A 239 -10.69 -1.63 -3.63
C ILE A 239 -10.03 -2.99 -3.86
N CYS A 240 -8.91 -3.24 -3.20
CA CYS A 240 -8.20 -4.52 -3.19
C CYS A 240 -8.34 -5.13 -1.80
N SER A 241 -8.91 -6.33 -1.66
CA SER A 241 -9.18 -6.91 -0.33
C SER A 241 -9.12 -8.44 -0.29
N THR A 242 -8.71 -9.01 0.84
CA THR A 242 -8.94 -10.44 1.16
C THR A 242 -10.29 -10.71 1.82
N GLU A 243 -11.10 -9.67 2.01
CA GLU A 243 -12.36 -9.68 2.76
C GLU A 243 -13.56 -9.41 1.84
N PRO A 244 -14.80 -9.65 2.29
CA PRO A 244 -15.99 -9.26 1.54
C PRO A 244 -16.04 -7.74 1.31
N ILE A 245 -16.13 -7.32 0.04
CA ILE A 245 -16.14 -5.90 -0.34
C ILE A 245 -17.58 -5.43 -0.60
N THR A 246 -17.94 -4.27 -0.05
CA THR A 246 -19.09 -3.49 -0.53
C THR A 246 -18.61 -2.41 -1.50
N PRO A 247 -19.00 -2.44 -2.79
CA PRO A 247 -18.40 -1.60 -3.84
C PRO A 247 -18.49 -0.08 -3.69
N HIS A 248 -19.08 0.49 -2.63
CA HIS A 248 -19.23 1.94 -2.47
C HIS A 248 -18.67 2.46 -1.13
N ALA A 249 -17.85 1.66 -0.44
CA ALA A 249 -17.35 1.97 0.91
C ALA A 249 -16.18 2.98 0.94
N GLY A 250 -15.69 3.45 -0.21
CA GLY A 250 -14.47 4.27 -0.29
C GLY A 250 -14.53 5.58 0.51
N LEU A 251 -15.62 6.35 0.38
CA LEU A 251 -15.76 7.62 1.09
C LEU A 251 -15.85 7.42 2.61
N GLU A 252 -16.61 6.41 3.06
CA GLU A 252 -16.76 6.07 4.46
C GLU A 252 -15.42 5.62 5.06
N ALA A 253 -14.69 4.73 4.36
CA ALA A 253 -13.37 4.27 4.77
C ALA A 253 -12.35 5.41 4.88
N MET A 254 -12.40 6.39 3.96
CA MET A 254 -11.57 7.61 4.04
C MET A 254 -11.91 8.47 5.25
N GLN A 255 -13.20 8.62 5.57
CA GLN A 255 -13.64 9.37 6.74
C GLN A 255 -13.22 8.69 8.05
N GLU A 256 -13.32 7.36 8.10
CA GLU A 256 -12.86 6.58 9.25
C GLU A 256 -11.35 6.73 9.46
N GLU A 257 -10.55 6.60 8.40
CA GLU A 257 -9.09 6.76 8.50
C GLU A 257 -8.70 8.17 8.96
N ARG A 258 -9.39 9.21 8.48
CA ARG A 258 -9.18 10.59 8.94
C ARG A 258 -9.56 10.79 10.40
N ARG A 259 -10.67 10.20 10.85
CA ARG A 259 -11.11 10.24 12.25
C ARG A 259 -10.10 9.54 13.14
N ARG A 260 -9.61 8.36 12.73
CA ARG A 260 -8.57 7.62 13.43
C ARG A 260 -7.30 8.44 13.60
N GLN A 261 -6.79 9.06 12.54
CA GLN A 261 -5.62 9.93 12.61
C GLN A 261 -5.86 11.18 13.48
N ALA A 262 -7.05 11.76 13.45
CA ALA A 262 -7.40 12.88 14.35
C ALA A 262 -7.35 12.44 15.81
N ASN A 263 -7.95 11.30 16.16
CA ASN A 263 -7.93 10.75 17.52
C ASN A 263 -6.50 10.47 18.01
N LEU A 264 -5.63 9.93 17.16
CA LEU A 264 -4.21 9.74 17.49
C LEU A 264 -3.53 11.06 17.86
N LEU A 265 -3.79 12.11 17.09
CA LEU A 265 -3.23 13.44 17.32
C LEU A 265 -3.81 14.16 18.54
N GLU A 266 -5.03 13.82 18.96
CA GLU A 266 -5.62 14.33 20.21
C GLU A 266 -4.93 13.75 21.45
N THR A 267 -4.46 12.50 21.37
CA THR A 267 -3.73 11.85 22.47
C THR A 267 -2.26 12.28 22.56
N ALA A 268 -1.67 12.70 21.44
CA ALA A 268 -0.29 13.19 21.41
C ALA A 268 -0.16 14.58 22.08
N PRO A 269 1.03 14.96 22.59
CA PRO A 269 1.25 16.27 23.19
C PRO A 269 0.77 17.43 22.31
N SER A 270 -0.08 18.30 22.88
CA SER A 270 -0.57 19.52 22.22
C SER A 270 0.54 20.57 22.12
N ASP A 271 0.41 21.50 21.17
CA ASP A 271 1.37 22.60 20.88
C ASP A 271 2.72 22.20 20.26
N GLU A 272 2.88 20.95 19.85
CA GLU A 272 4.07 20.50 19.14
C GLU A 272 4.13 21.01 17.68
N PRO A 273 5.35 21.27 17.13
CA PRO A 273 5.52 21.61 15.73
C PRO A 273 4.88 20.58 14.80
N ALA A 274 4.36 21.03 13.67
CA ALA A 274 3.64 20.15 12.74
C ALA A 274 4.45 18.94 12.22
N TRP A 275 5.80 18.94 12.31
CA TRP A 275 6.61 17.78 11.95
C TRP A 275 6.65 16.72 13.06
N VAL A 276 6.60 17.13 14.34
CA VAL A 276 6.47 16.21 15.50
C VAL A 276 5.11 15.52 15.47
N ARG A 277 4.04 16.28 15.19
CA ARG A 277 2.69 15.71 15.00
C ARG A 277 2.66 14.66 13.88
N HIS A 278 3.38 14.89 12.78
CA HIS A 278 3.50 13.92 11.71
C HIS A 278 4.30 12.68 12.15
N LEU A 279 5.36 12.83 12.95
CA LEU A 279 6.08 11.69 13.54
C LEU A 279 5.18 10.88 14.49
N ALA A 280 4.28 11.51 15.25
CA ALA A 280 3.32 10.81 16.10
C ALA A 280 2.37 9.92 15.28
N LEU A 281 1.91 10.40 14.11
CA LEU A 281 1.18 9.57 13.16
C LEU A 281 2.06 8.45 12.58
N ALA A 282 3.28 8.77 12.14
CA ALA A 282 4.18 7.78 11.55
C ALA A 282 4.56 6.66 12.54
N ALA A 283 4.67 6.99 13.83
CA ALA A 283 4.91 6.03 14.91
C ALA A 283 3.82 4.96 14.99
N ASP A 284 2.57 5.33 14.72
CA ASP A 284 1.43 4.42 14.72
C ASP A 284 1.54 3.33 13.65
N GLN A 285 2.21 3.60 12.52
CA GLN A 285 2.32 2.63 11.42
C GLN A 285 3.05 1.33 11.82
N PHE A 286 3.85 1.36 12.88
CA PHE A 286 4.61 0.21 13.39
C PHE A 286 3.89 -0.57 14.49
N ILE A 287 2.83 -0.01 15.07
CA ILE A 287 2.02 -0.70 16.08
C ILE A 287 1.08 -1.65 15.36
N VAL A 288 1.10 -2.93 15.74
CA VAL A 288 0.23 -3.94 15.15
C VAL A 288 -0.44 -4.81 16.21
N GLU A 289 -1.64 -5.26 15.93
CA GLU A 289 -2.35 -6.25 16.72
C GLU A 289 -1.64 -7.61 16.63
N ARG A 290 -1.60 -8.33 17.74
CA ARG A 290 -1.06 -9.69 17.84
C ARG A 290 -1.96 -10.50 18.76
N SER A 291 -2.67 -11.47 18.19
CA SER A 291 -3.37 -12.48 18.99
C SER A 291 -2.36 -13.38 19.70
N LEU A 292 -2.64 -13.70 20.95
CA LEU A 292 -1.86 -14.63 21.76
C LEU A 292 -2.44 -16.06 21.63
N ASP A 293 -1.70 -17.08 22.05
CA ASP A 293 -2.06 -18.50 21.88
C ASP A 293 -3.42 -18.90 22.51
N ASP A 294 -3.95 -18.08 23.43
CA ASP A 294 -5.25 -18.24 24.09
C ASP A 294 -6.32 -17.29 23.54
N ASP A 295 -6.12 -16.76 22.33
CA ASP A 295 -6.93 -15.73 21.66
C ASP A 295 -7.06 -14.41 22.46
N THR A 296 -6.19 -14.17 23.46
CA THR A 296 -6.15 -12.88 24.15
C THR A 296 -5.66 -11.81 23.18
N PRO A 297 -6.39 -10.67 23.03
CA PRO A 297 -5.92 -9.55 22.24
C PRO A 297 -4.62 -8.98 22.81
N GLY A 298 -3.61 -8.84 21.96
CA GLY A 298 -2.32 -8.24 22.28
C GLY A 298 -1.88 -7.25 21.21
N ALA A 299 -0.75 -6.61 21.46
CA ALA A 299 -0.13 -5.68 20.51
C ALA A 299 1.38 -5.87 20.50
N THR A 300 2.01 -5.55 19.39
CA THR A 300 3.46 -5.61 19.20
C THR A 300 3.94 -4.46 18.30
N ILE A 301 5.25 -4.36 18.12
CA ILE A 301 5.90 -3.38 17.25
C ILE A 301 6.62 -4.12 16.12
N ILE A 302 6.24 -3.84 14.87
CA ILE A 302 7.01 -4.26 13.70
C ILE A 302 8.34 -3.50 13.72
N ALA A 303 9.46 -4.22 13.71
CA ALA A 303 10.79 -3.62 13.86
C ALA A 303 11.20 -2.78 12.63
N GLY A 304 10.61 -3.04 11.46
CA GLY A 304 10.83 -2.22 10.28
C GLY A 304 10.21 -2.82 9.03
N TYR A 305 9.29 -2.08 8.41
CA TYR A 305 8.81 -2.41 7.09
C TYR A 305 9.90 -2.15 6.03
N PRO A 306 9.96 -2.95 4.95
CA PRO A 306 9.13 -4.13 4.74
C PRO A 306 9.72 -5.40 5.37
N TRP A 307 11.01 -5.44 5.75
CA TRP A 307 11.74 -6.70 5.96
C TRP A 307 11.48 -7.45 7.25
N PHE A 308 11.17 -6.75 8.35
CA PHE A 308 11.21 -7.37 9.67
C PHE A 308 9.80 -7.68 10.19
N SER A 309 9.72 -8.66 11.07
CA SER A 309 8.57 -8.91 11.96
C SER A 309 8.78 -8.16 13.29
N ASP A 310 8.17 -8.61 14.37
CA ASP A 310 8.39 -8.11 15.72
C ASP A 310 9.66 -8.70 16.36
N TRP A 311 10.52 -7.81 16.85
CA TRP A 311 11.82 -8.15 17.45
C TRP A 311 11.90 -7.61 18.87
N GLY A 312 12.31 -8.47 19.80
CA GLY A 312 12.42 -8.22 21.25
C GLY A 312 13.12 -6.91 21.59
N ARG A 313 14.38 -6.81 21.15
CA ARG A 313 15.24 -5.66 21.43
C ARG A 313 14.68 -4.37 20.84
N ASP A 314 14.34 -4.39 19.56
CA ASP A 314 13.85 -3.22 18.82
C ASP A 314 12.55 -2.69 19.41
N THR A 315 11.64 -3.59 19.77
CA THR A 315 10.39 -3.24 20.46
C THR A 315 10.68 -2.51 21.76
N MET A 316 11.54 -3.05 22.63
CA MET A 316 11.82 -2.46 23.94
C MET A 316 12.54 -1.10 23.84
N ILE A 317 13.37 -0.90 22.81
CA ILE A 317 14.02 0.39 22.54
C ILE A 317 12.99 1.42 22.03
N ALA A 318 12.13 1.03 21.09
CA ALA A 318 11.20 1.94 20.42
C ALA A 318 9.95 2.25 21.28
N LEU A 319 9.59 1.35 22.21
CA LEU A 319 8.35 1.43 22.99
C LEU A 319 8.07 2.82 23.59
N PRO A 320 9.00 3.50 24.29
CA PRO A 320 8.72 4.80 24.89
C PRO A 320 8.43 5.89 23.85
N GLY A 321 9.10 5.85 22.69
CA GLY A 321 8.89 6.81 21.61
C GLY A 321 7.56 6.58 20.90
N LEU A 322 7.25 5.31 20.60
CA LEU A 322 6.05 4.95 19.85
C LEU A 322 4.77 5.04 20.70
N THR A 323 4.85 4.89 22.02
CA THR A 323 3.67 4.84 22.91
C THR A 323 3.62 5.97 23.92
N LEU A 324 4.59 6.08 24.82
CA LEU A 324 4.55 7.05 25.94
C LEU A 324 4.64 8.49 25.44
N SER A 325 5.56 8.77 24.51
CA SER A 325 5.76 10.10 23.92
C SER A 325 4.58 10.54 23.05
N THR A 326 3.73 9.61 22.64
CA THR A 326 2.50 9.87 21.88
C THR A 326 1.24 9.82 22.76
N GLY A 327 1.38 9.76 24.09
CA GLY A 327 0.27 9.80 25.04
C GLY A 327 -0.52 8.50 25.16
N ARG A 328 0.09 7.35 24.85
CA ARG A 328 -0.56 6.02 24.81
C ARG A 328 0.02 5.03 25.84
N PRO A 329 -0.01 5.32 27.16
CA PRO A 329 0.56 4.45 28.18
C PRO A 329 -0.16 3.10 28.30
N GLU A 330 -1.45 3.04 28.02
CA GLU A 330 -2.21 1.77 28.05
C GLU A 330 -1.76 0.82 26.95
N LEU A 331 -1.47 1.33 25.75
CA LEU A 331 -0.88 0.56 24.67
C LEU A 331 0.51 0.04 25.05
N ALA A 332 1.33 0.85 25.74
CA ALA A 332 2.62 0.42 26.26
C ALA A 332 2.46 -0.77 27.23
N ALA A 333 1.47 -0.69 28.13
CA ALA A 333 1.18 -1.76 29.08
C ALA A 333 0.72 -3.04 28.37
N ILE A 334 -0.11 -2.94 27.32
CA ILE A 334 -0.52 -4.09 26.50
C ILE A 334 0.69 -4.76 25.88
N ILE A 335 1.57 -4.01 25.20
CA ILE A 335 2.77 -4.56 24.56
C ILE A 335 3.69 -5.24 25.59
N LEU A 336 3.92 -4.61 26.75
CA LEU A 336 4.74 -5.22 27.81
C LEU A 336 4.12 -6.52 28.34
N ARG A 337 2.79 -6.59 28.49
CA ARG A 337 2.08 -7.82 28.90
C ARG A 337 2.14 -8.91 27.83
N THR A 338 2.03 -8.54 26.55
CA THR A 338 2.22 -9.46 25.42
C THR A 338 3.62 -10.09 25.49
N PHE A 339 4.67 -9.27 25.67
CA PHE A 339 6.05 -9.75 25.70
C PHE A 339 6.36 -10.55 26.98
N ALA A 340 5.75 -10.18 28.12
CA ALA A 340 5.94 -10.88 29.40
C ALA A 340 5.54 -12.36 29.36
N ARG A 341 4.60 -12.75 28.48
CA ARG A 341 4.19 -14.14 28.30
C ARG A 341 5.28 -15.03 27.69
N TYR A 342 6.25 -14.44 27.01
CA TYR A 342 7.35 -15.15 26.36
C TYR A 342 8.64 -15.12 27.19
N VAL A 343 8.61 -14.63 28.44
CA VAL A 343 9.77 -14.68 29.32
C VAL A 343 10.11 -16.13 29.62
N ASP A 344 11.33 -16.52 29.28
CA ASP A 344 11.90 -17.82 29.62
C ASP A 344 13.27 -17.61 30.27
N GLN A 345 13.59 -18.42 31.28
CA GLN A 345 14.87 -18.36 32.00
C GLN A 345 15.23 -16.94 32.52
N GLY A 346 14.20 -16.14 32.87
CA GLY A 346 14.38 -14.77 33.36
C GLY A 346 14.75 -13.73 32.30
N MET A 347 14.58 -14.05 31.01
CA MET A 347 14.93 -13.16 29.89
C MET A 347 13.80 -13.09 28.86
N LEU A 348 13.74 -11.97 28.13
CA LEU A 348 12.89 -11.82 26.96
C LEU A 348 13.59 -12.35 25.70
N PRO A 349 12.88 -13.06 24.80
CA PRO A 349 13.45 -13.52 23.54
C PRO A 349 13.69 -12.35 22.59
N ASN A 350 14.73 -12.44 21.77
CA ASN A 350 14.99 -11.42 20.75
C ASN A 350 14.16 -11.62 19.47
N ARG A 351 13.83 -12.88 19.12
CA ARG A 351 12.98 -13.23 17.98
C ARG A 351 11.79 -14.01 18.52
N PHE A 352 10.59 -13.63 18.11
CA PHE A 352 9.38 -14.37 18.46
C PHE A 352 9.27 -15.66 17.62
N PRO A 353 8.67 -16.73 18.16
CA PRO A 353 8.26 -17.84 17.32
C PRO A 353 7.30 -17.32 16.25
N ASP A 354 7.55 -17.74 15.00
CA ASP A 354 6.68 -17.48 13.86
C ASP A 354 5.41 -18.33 13.91
#